data_AF-A0A1H9B993-F1
#
_entry.id   AF-A0A1H9B993-F1
#
_cell.length_a   1.000
_cell.length_b   1.000
_cell.length_c   1.000
_cell.angle_alpha   90.00
_cell.angle_beta   90.00
_cell.angle_gamma   90.00
#
_symmetry.space_group_name_H-M   'P 1'
#
loop_
_entity.id
_entity.type
_entity.pdbx_description
1 polymer ?
#
loop_
_entity_poly.entity_id
_entity_poly.type
_entity_poly.pdbx_seq_one_letter_code
_entity_poly.pdbx_strand_id
1 'polypeptide(L)' 'MYRLQCDSCDLERERTNWADANREASDHEAKYADHWVSIVDVREV' A
#
# COMPACT_ATOMS: atom_id res chain seq x y z
N MET A 1 10.55 6.52 1.37
CA MET A 1 10.14 5.09 1.29
C MET A 1 8.63 5.08 1.33
N TYR A 2 7.94 4.10 0.76
CA TYR A 2 6.48 4.06 0.71
C TYR A 2 5.97 2.89 1.54
N ARG A 3 5.02 3.14 2.44
CA ARG A 3 4.35 2.11 3.23
C ARG A 3 2.92 1.96 2.77
N LEU A 4 2.52 0.72 2.51
CA LEU A 4 1.14 0.36 2.21
C LEU A 4 0.43 0.06 3.53
N GLN A 5 -0.81 0.52 3.63
CA GLN A 5 -1.70 0.24 4.76
C GLN A 5 -3.10 -0.07 4.23
N CYS A 6 -3.65 -1.22 4.59
CA CYS A 6 -5.04 -1.55 4.28
C CYS A 6 -5.93 -1.21 5.48
N ASP A 7 -7.14 -0.71 5.21
CA ASP A 7 -8.13 -0.40 6.25
C ASP A 7 -8.78 -1.66 6.85
N SER A 8 -8.82 -2.76 6.09
CA SER A 8 -9.58 -3.96 6.40
C SER A 8 -8.73 -5.18 6.76
N CYS A 9 -7.41 -5.14 6.53
CA CYS A 9 -6.50 -6.21 6.93
C CYS A 9 -5.12 -5.69 7.31
N ASP A 10 -4.33 -6.56 7.95
CA ASP A 10 -2.95 -6.27 8.33
C ASP A 10 -2.00 -6.34 7.11
N LEU A 11 -2.15 -5.36 6.22
CA LEU A 11 -1.24 -5.13 5.10
C LEU A 11 -0.19 -4.11 5.57
N GLU A 12 0.90 -4.60 6.15
CA GLU A 12 2.06 -3.78 6.48
C GLU A 12 3.23 -4.14 5.57
N ARG A 13 3.37 -3.38 4.48
CA ARG A 13 4.47 -3.58 3.50
C ARG A 13 5.13 -2.27 3.14
N GLU A 14 6.44 -2.36 2.94
CA GLU A 14 7.27 -1.22 2.58
C GLU A 14 7.90 -1.42 1.19
N ARG A 15 7.96 -0.34 0.41
CA ARG A 15 8.51 -0.29 -0.94
C ARG A 15 9.40 0.93 -1.09
N THR A 16 10.54 0.76 -1.76
CA THR A 16 11.51 1.85 -1.94
C THR A 16 11.13 2.80 -3.08
N ASN A 17 10.24 2.37 -3.98
CA ASN A 17 9.76 3.17 -5.10
C ASN A 17 8.23 3.21 -5.15
N TRP A 18 7.71 4.27 -5.76
CA TRP A 18 6.27 4.51 -5.84
C TRP A 18 5.57 3.55 -6.80
N ALA A 19 6.23 3.15 -7.89
CA ALA A 19 5.64 2.29 -8.91
C ALA A 19 5.27 0.90 -8.36
N ASP A 20 6.15 0.31 -7.55
CA ASP A 20 5.90 -0.97 -6.89
C ASP A 20 4.84 -0.82 -5.80
N ALA A 21 4.84 0.29 -5.05
CA ALA A 21 3.81 0.56 -4.04
C ALA A 21 2.42 0.70 -4.67
N ASN A 22 2.32 1.45 -5.77
CA ASN A 22 1.08 1.64 -6.50
C ASN A 22 0.56 0.33 -7.10
N ARG A 23 1.46 -0.47 -7.71
CA ARG A 23 1.06 -1.77 -8.27
C ARG A 23 0.51 -2.69 -7.18
N GLU A 24 1.19 -2.83 -6.05
CA GLU A 24 0.72 -3.71 -4.97
C GLU A 24 -0.59 -3.21 -4.32
N ALA A 25 -0.78 -1.90 -4.18
CA ALA A 25 -2.04 -1.33 -3.71
C ALA A 25 -3.19 -1.69 -4.67
N SER A 26 -3.01 -1.45 -5.98
CA SER A 26 -4.03 -1.78 -6.98
C SER A 26 -4.31 -3.28 -7.07
N ASP A 27 -3.28 -4.13 -7.01
CA ASP A 27 -3.45 -5.58 -7.03
C ASP A 27 -4.24 -6.07 -5.80
N HIS A 28 -4.02 -5.46 -4.63
CA HIS A 28 -4.75 -5.79 -3.40
C HIS A 28 -6.20 -5.35 -3.47
N GLU A 29 -6.48 -4.12 -3.90
CA GLU A 29 -7.85 -3.60 -4.08
C GLU A 29 -8.62 -4.37 -5.17
N ALA A 30 -7.97 -4.79 -6.25
CA ALA A 30 -8.58 -5.62 -7.29
C ALA A 30 -8.94 -7.03 -6.77
N LYS A 31 -8.19 -7.56 -5.81
CA LYS A 31 -8.44 -8.87 -5.20
C LYS A 31 -9.52 -8.83 -4.13
N TYR A 32 -9.65 -7.72 -3.41
CA TYR A 32 -10.58 -7.54 -2.30
C TYR A 32 -11.42 -6.28 -2.54
N ALA A 33 -12.63 -6.47 -3.09
CA ALA A 33 -13.49 -5.39 -3.56
C ALA A 33 -13.94 -4.40 -2.46
N ASP A 34 -13.80 -4.78 -1.20
CA ASP A 34 -14.14 -4.01 -0.01
C ASP A 34 -12.93 -3.47 0.75
N HIS A 35 -11.70 -3.76 0.28
CA HIS A 35 -10.48 -3.22 0.88
C HIS A 35 -10.03 -1.95 0.15
N TRP A 36 -9.44 -1.04 0.91
CA TRP A 36 -8.79 0.16 0.41
C TRP A 36 -7.36 0.25 0.93
N VAL A 37 -6.42 0.61 0.06
CA VAL A 37 -4.99 0.69 0.41
C VAL A 37 -4.50 2.14 0.34
N SER A 38 -4.00 2.64 1.46
CA SER A 38 -3.29 3.92 1.53
C SER A 38 -1.79 3.71 1.32
N ILE A 39 -1.17 4.55 0.49
CA ILE A 39 0.28 4.59 0.30
C ILE A 39 0.83 5.83 1.00
N VAL A 40 1.57 5.63 2.07
CA VAL A 40 2.17 6.69 2.88
C VAL A 40 3.64 6.86 2.49
N ASP A 41 4.05 8.07 2.12
CA ASP A 41 5.47 8.38 1.92
C ASP A 41 6.14 8.57 3.29
N VAL A 42 6.83 7.52 3.72
CA VAL A 42 7.71 7.49 4.88
C VAL A 42 9.05 8.10 4.46
N ARG A 43 9.11 9.43 4.45
CA ARG A 43 10.39 10.14 4.55
C ARG A 43 10.68 10.28 6.04
N GLU A 44 11.85 9.81 6.46
CA GLU A 44 12.34 10.09 7.81
C GLU A 44 12.37 11.61 7.99
N VAL A 45 11.57 12.11 8.93
CA VAL A 45 11.51 13.53 9.31
C VAL A 45 12.73 13.93 10.12
#